data_AF-A0A7X5Y6M8-F1
#
_entry.id   AF-A0A7X5Y6M8-F1
#
_cell.length_a   1.000
_cell.length_b   1.000
_cell.length_c   1.000
_cell.angle_alpha   90.00
_cell.angle_beta   90.00
_cell.angle_gamma   90.00
#
_symmetry.space_group_name_H-M   'P 1'
#
loop_
_entity.id
_entity.type
_entity.pdbx_description
1 polymer ?
#
loop_
_entity_poly.entity_id
_entity_poly.type
_entity_poly.pdbx_seq_one_letter_code
_entity_poly.pdbx_strand_id
1 'polypeptide(L)'
;MSQASDSERENFRAFFSTLIGFDSKHRIYDMVWERFSQEIRLLLDNQYVFAPFWQHHNGVAGYTDWMDRLDRSRGAIRRALAAHDTATILSILFDRLYVLRNQLVHGGATWNSEVNRAQVRDGGALLGCLLPIFVDLMMDNPDHEWPMPHYPVVE
;
A
#
# COMPACT_ATOMS: atom_id res chain seq x y z
N MET A 1 6.73 -6.62 18.98
CA MET A 1 5.86 -5.63 18.30
C MET A 1 5.15 -6.26 17.11
N SER A 2 4.27 -7.25 17.35
CA SER A 2 3.56 -8.00 16.27
C SER A 2 2.11 -7.55 16.06
N GLN A 3 1.59 -6.62 16.87
CA GLN A 3 0.19 -6.16 16.81
C GLN A 3 -0.02 -4.89 15.96
N ALA A 4 1.05 -4.19 15.56
CA ALA A 4 0.92 -2.91 14.86
C ALA A 4 0.52 -3.07 13.38
N SER A 5 1.05 -4.09 12.67
CA SER A 5 0.84 -4.22 11.22
C SER A 5 -0.60 -4.60 10.84
N ASP A 6 -1.25 -5.44 11.64
CA ASP A 6 -2.63 -5.84 11.38
C ASP A 6 -3.61 -4.68 11.63
N SER A 7 -3.33 -3.87 12.67
CA SER A 7 -4.08 -2.64 12.95
C SER A 7 -3.91 -1.60 11.83
N GLU A 8 -2.69 -1.37 11.34
CA GLU A 8 -2.44 -0.42 10.25
C GLU A 8 -3.13 -0.85 8.94
N ARG A 9 -3.12 -2.14 8.63
CA ARG A 9 -3.80 -2.67 7.44
C ARG A 9 -5.32 -2.48 7.52
N GLU A 10 -5.91 -2.71 8.69
CA GLU A 10 -7.34 -2.51 8.93
C GLU A 10 -7.71 -1.03 8.86
N ASN A 11 -6.89 -0.15 9.42
CA ASN A 11 -7.03 1.30 9.31
C ASN A 11 -6.96 1.76 7.84
N PHE A 12 -5.99 1.27 7.06
CA PHE A 12 -5.92 1.56 5.63
C PHE A 12 -7.16 1.07 4.89
N ARG A 13 -7.62 -0.14 5.18
CA ARG A 13 -8.82 -0.68 4.52
C ARG A 13 -10.05 0.17 4.82
N ALA A 14 -10.26 0.57 6.07
CA ALA A 14 -11.35 1.45 6.45
C ALA A 14 -11.25 2.80 5.71
N PHE A 15 -10.06 3.43 5.72
CA PHE A 15 -9.80 4.68 5.02
C PHE A 15 -10.11 4.60 3.51
N PHE A 16 -9.59 3.57 2.82
CA PHE A 16 -9.86 3.39 1.40
C PHE A 16 -11.33 3.05 1.11
N SER A 17 -12.00 2.31 2.00
CA SER A 17 -13.42 2.01 1.84
C SER A 17 -14.26 3.29 1.91
N THR A 18 -13.92 4.20 2.82
CA THR A 18 -14.54 5.53 2.90
C THR A 18 -14.31 6.34 1.63
N LEU A 19 -13.06 6.46 1.16
CA LEU A 19 -12.75 7.19 -0.08
C LEU A 19 -13.51 6.64 -1.29
N ILE A 20 -13.53 5.31 -1.45
CA ILE A 20 -14.26 4.64 -2.53
C ILE A 20 -15.77 4.92 -2.42
N GLY A 21 -16.32 5.02 -1.20
CA GLY A 21 -17.71 5.39 -0.97
C GLY A 21 -18.07 6.80 -1.48
N PHE A 22 -17.10 7.72 -1.49
CA PHE A 22 -17.27 9.07 -2.04
C PHE A 22 -16.93 9.19 -3.54
N ASP A 23 -16.23 8.21 -4.10
CA ASP A 23 -15.77 8.19 -5.49
C ASP A 23 -16.87 7.76 -6.48
N SER A 24 -17.95 8.55 -6.56
CA SER A 24 -19.07 8.35 -7.49
C SER A 24 -18.68 8.28 -8.97
N LYS A 25 -17.50 8.79 -9.32
CA LYS A 25 -16.94 8.79 -10.67
C LYS A 25 -16.00 7.61 -10.94
N HIS A 26 -15.81 6.71 -9.97
CA HIS A 26 -14.97 5.51 -10.10
C HIS A 26 -13.50 5.81 -10.47
N ARG A 27 -13.00 7.01 -10.18
CA ARG A 27 -11.63 7.43 -10.54
C ARG A 27 -10.56 6.51 -9.93
N ILE A 28 -10.77 6.10 -8.67
CA ILE A 28 -9.88 5.18 -7.96
C ILE A 28 -9.94 3.80 -8.61
N TYR A 29 -11.15 3.33 -8.92
CA TYR A 29 -11.35 2.04 -9.58
C TYR A 29 -10.60 2.00 -10.92
N ASP A 30 -10.77 3.02 -11.77
CA ASP A 30 -10.13 3.10 -13.09
C ASP A 30 -8.61 3.09 -12.98
N MET A 31 -8.06 3.78 -11.98
CA MET A 31 -6.61 3.75 -11.73
C MET A 31 -6.12 2.35 -11.36
N VAL A 32 -6.82 1.66 -10.46
CA VAL A 32 -6.40 0.34 -9.97
C VAL A 32 -6.59 -0.75 -11.03
N TRP A 33 -7.72 -0.76 -11.73
CA TRP A 33 -8.12 -1.88 -12.57
C TRP A 33 -7.83 -1.68 -14.05
N GLU A 34 -7.73 -0.43 -14.52
CA GLU A 34 -7.48 -0.15 -15.92
C GLU A 34 -6.07 0.37 -16.13
N ARG A 35 -5.71 1.50 -15.49
CA ARG A 35 -4.44 2.19 -15.78
C ARG A 35 -3.22 1.46 -15.23
N PHE A 36 -3.26 1.03 -13.97
CA PHE A 36 -2.08 0.50 -13.26
C PHE A 36 -2.21 -0.99 -12.91
N SER A 37 -3.14 -1.71 -13.53
CA SER A 37 -3.44 -3.09 -13.14
C SER A 37 -2.24 -4.02 -13.22
N GLN A 38 -1.35 -3.81 -14.19
CA GLN A 38 -0.14 -4.61 -14.35
C GLN A 38 0.94 -4.23 -13.34
N GLU A 39 1.20 -2.93 -13.17
CA GLU A 39 2.19 -2.39 -12.23
C GLU A 39 1.84 -2.78 -10.79
N ILE A 40 0.55 -2.71 -10.43
CA ILE A 40 0.04 -3.15 -9.12
C ILE A 40 0.32 -4.65 -8.93
N ARG A 41 -0.03 -5.50 -9.90
CA ARG A 41 0.22 -6.96 -9.78
C ARG A 41 1.69 -7.28 -9.58
N LEU A 42 2.58 -6.63 -10.33
CA LEU A 42 4.02 -6.81 -10.22
C LEU A 42 4.56 -6.36 -8.85
N LEU A 43 4.07 -5.22 -8.35
CA LEU A 43 4.50 -4.70 -7.05
C LEU A 43 3.99 -5.59 -5.90
N LEU A 44 2.75 -6.07 -5.98
CA LEU A 44 2.13 -6.89 -4.94
C LEU A 44 2.77 -8.28 -4.80
N ASP A 45 3.32 -8.85 -5.88
CA ASP A 45 4.00 -10.16 -5.87
C ASP A 45 5.48 -10.08 -5.43
N ASN A 46 6.05 -8.87 -5.37
CA ASN A 46 7.46 -8.68 -5.08
C ASN A 46 7.78 -8.85 -3.57
N GLN A 47 8.53 -9.90 -3.24
CA GLN A 47 8.99 -10.16 -1.86
C GLN A 47 9.87 -9.04 -1.28
N TYR A 48 10.58 -8.28 -2.11
CA TYR A 48 11.48 -7.21 -1.65
C TYR A 48 10.75 -5.98 -1.16
N VAL A 49 9.44 -5.86 -1.36
CA VAL A 49 8.60 -4.83 -0.74
C VAL A 49 7.67 -5.42 0.33
N PHE A 50 7.94 -6.65 0.78
CA PHE A 50 7.20 -7.30 1.85
C PHE A 50 7.94 -7.20 3.18
N ALA A 51 7.35 -6.56 4.19
CA ALA A 51 8.04 -6.27 5.46
C ALA A 51 8.61 -7.53 6.17
N PRO A 52 7.87 -8.66 6.28
CA PRO A 52 8.37 -9.88 6.91
C PRO A 52 9.66 -10.43 6.28
N PHE A 53 9.85 -10.25 4.97
CA PHE A 53 11.10 -10.65 4.30
C PHE A 53 12.30 -9.93 4.93
N TRP A 54 12.22 -8.61 5.10
CA TRP A 54 13.31 -7.83 5.69
C TRP A 54 13.45 -8.03 7.19
N GLN A 55 12.34 -8.21 7.92
CA GLN A 55 12.39 -8.50 9.35
C GLN A 55 13.15 -9.81 9.62
N HIS A 56 12.95 -10.83 8.78
CA HIS A 56 13.75 -12.05 8.83
C HIS A 56 15.24 -11.79 8.60
N HIS A 57 15.59 -11.12 7.49
CA HIS A 57 17.00 -10.87 7.12
C HIS A 57 17.72 -9.93 8.10
N ASN A 58 16.99 -9.07 8.81
CA ASN A 58 17.52 -8.20 9.84
C ASN A 58 17.62 -8.90 11.22
N GLY A 59 17.32 -10.20 11.30
CA GLY A 59 17.43 -10.97 12.55
C GLY A 59 16.33 -10.67 13.58
N VAL A 60 15.20 -10.08 13.17
CA VAL A 60 14.08 -9.83 14.07
C VAL A 60 13.44 -11.19 14.43
N ALA A 61 13.34 -11.48 15.73
CA ALA A 61 12.73 -12.71 16.21
C ALA A 61 11.25 -12.82 15.79
N GLY A 62 10.81 -14.04 15.47
CA GLY A 62 9.42 -14.34 15.11
C GLY A 62 9.08 -14.23 13.61
N TYR A 63 10.08 -14.03 12.75
CA TYR A 63 9.90 -13.89 11.29
C TYR A 63 10.54 -15.01 10.47
N THR A 64 10.82 -16.17 11.07
CA THR A 64 11.30 -17.36 10.33
C THR A 64 10.24 -17.92 9.36
N ASP A 65 8.96 -17.64 9.60
CA ASP A 65 7.81 -18.05 8.79
C ASP A 65 7.43 -17.02 7.70
N TRP A 66 8.36 -16.13 7.32
CA TRP A 66 8.05 -15.05 6.37
C TRP A 66 7.57 -15.57 5.00
N MET A 67 8.04 -16.73 4.56
CA MET A 67 7.60 -17.38 3.31
C MET A 67 6.12 -17.77 3.40
N ASP A 68 5.70 -18.44 4.48
CA ASP A 68 4.30 -18.79 4.71
C ASP A 68 3.41 -17.54 4.78
N ARG A 69 3.91 -16.46 5.40
CA ARG A 69 3.22 -15.17 5.42
C ARG A 69 3.08 -14.57 4.03
N LEU A 70 4.11 -14.67 3.18
CA LEU A 70 4.07 -14.18 1.81
C LEU A 70 3.03 -14.98 1.00
N ASP A 71 2.96 -16.29 1.15
CA ASP A 71 1.99 -17.12 0.45
C ASP A 71 0.55 -16.86 0.91
N ARG A 72 0.34 -16.65 2.22
CA ARG A 72 -0.95 -16.16 2.74
C ARG A 72 -1.31 -14.80 2.12
N SER A 73 -0.35 -13.89 2.02
CA SER A 73 -0.57 -12.57 1.40
C SER A 73 -0.92 -12.69 -0.08
N ARG A 74 -0.23 -13.55 -0.84
CA ARG A 74 -0.55 -13.84 -2.25
C ARG A 74 -1.95 -14.44 -2.39
N GLY A 75 -2.35 -15.32 -1.48
CA GLY A 75 -3.70 -15.85 -1.42
C GLY A 75 -4.76 -14.77 -1.21
N ALA A 76 -4.50 -13.82 -0.31
CA ALA A 76 -5.39 -12.67 -0.09
C ALA A 76 -5.47 -11.76 -1.32
N ILE A 77 -4.33 -11.46 -1.95
CA ILE A 77 -4.26 -10.67 -3.19
C ILE A 77 -5.09 -11.34 -4.30
N ARG A 78 -4.93 -12.65 -4.53
CA ARG A 78 -5.70 -13.39 -5.55
C ARG A 78 -7.21 -13.30 -5.30
N ARG A 79 -7.66 -13.45 -4.05
CA ARG A 79 -9.07 -13.31 -3.70
C ARG A 79 -9.59 -11.89 -3.94
N ALA A 80 -8.83 -10.87 -3.54
CA ALA A 80 -9.19 -9.47 -3.75
C ALA A 80 -9.24 -9.13 -5.25
N LEU A 81 -8.29 -9.62 -6.04
CA LEU A 81 -8.29 -9.50 -7.51
C LEU A 81 -9.54 -10.14 -8.12
N ALA A 82 -9.88 -11.37 -7.73
CA ALA A 82 -11.05 -12.06 -8.26
C ALA A 82 -12.38 -11.38 -7.87
N ALA A 83 -12.43 -10.78 -6.68
CA ALA A 83 -13.62 -10.09 -6.17
C ALA A 83 -13.70 -8.61 -6.59
N HIS A 84 -12.72 -8.09 -7.34
CA HIS A 84 -12.59 -6.66 -7.63
C HIS A 84 -12.62 -5.78 -6.35
N ASP A 85 -12.05 -6.28 -5.25
CA ASP A 85 -12.02 -5.58 -3.97
C ASP A 85 -10.91 -4.52 -3.95
N THR A 86 -11.25 -3.34 -4.46
CA THR A 86 -10.36 -2.18 -4.57
C THR A 86 -9.78 -1.76 -3.21
N ALA A 87 -10.57 -1.79 -2.14
CA ALA A 87 -10.13 -1.35 -0.81
C ALA A 87 -9.04 -2.28 -0.25
N THR A 88 -9.22 -3.60 -0.39
CA THR A 88 -8.19 -4.57 0.01
C THR A 88 -6.94 -4.46 -0.86
N ILE A 89 -7.09 -4.27 -2.18
CA ILE A 89 -5.93 -4.07 -3.07
C ILE A 89 -5.13 -2.83 -2.65
N LEU A 90 -5.79 -1.70 -2.42
CA LEU A 90 -5.13 -0.46 -1.99
C LEU A 90 -4.47 -0.62 -0.61
N SER A 91 -5.13 -1.27 0.35
CA SER A 91 -4.57 -1.53 1.68
C SER A 91 -3.26 -2.34 1.60
N ILE A 92 -3.23 -3.42 0.80
CA ILE A 92 -2.00 -4.21 0.62
C ILE A 92 -0.95 -3.42 -0.18
N LEU A 93 -1.38 -2.67 -1.20
CA LEU A 93 -0.49 -1.84 -2.01
C LEU A 93 0.24 -0.79 -1.18
N PHE A 94 -0.47 -0.07 -0.32
CA PHE A 94 0.11 0.95 0.56
C PHE A 94 1.04 0.35 1.62
N ASP A 95 0.73 -0.86 2.13
CA ASP A 95 1.65 -1.65 2.95
C ASP A 95 2.97 -1.96 2.21
N ARG A 96 2.93 -2.30 0.91
CA ARG A 96 4.15 -2.46 0.09
C ARG A 96 4.89 -1.15 -0.15
N LEU A 97 4.16 -0.08 -0.46
CA LEU A 97 4.74 1.25 -0.71
C LEU A 97 5.41 1.82 0.54
N TYR A 98 4.92 1.50 1.73
CA TYR A 98 5.56 1.88 2.99
C TYR A 98 6.97 1.28 3.13
N VAL A 99 7.11 -0.01 2.83
CA VAL A 99 8.43 -0.68 2.82
C VAL A 99 9.36 -0.04 1.78
N LEU A 100 8.83 0.23 0.58
CA LEU A 100 9.59 0.87 -0.48
C LEU A 100 10.08 2.28 -0.08
N ARG A 101 9.20 3.09 0.54
CA ARG A 101 9.57 4.39 1.11
C ARG A 101 10.67 4.26 2.15
N ASN A 102 10.60 3.27 3.02
CA ASN A 102 11.62 3.04 4.03
C ASN A 102 12.98 2.68 3.41
N GLN A 103 12.99 1.89 2.34
CA GLN A 103 14.21 1.56 1.61
C GLN A 103 14.85 2.78 0.93
N LEU A 104 14.03 3.73 0.47
CA LEU A 104 14.52 4.98 -0.12
C LEU A 104 15.14 5.91 0.92
N VAL A 105 14.52 6.04 2.08
CA VAL A 105 14.92 7.01 3.12
C VAL A 105 16.04 6.47 4.02
N HIS A 106 15.98 5.20 4.40
CA HIS A 106 16.91 4.59 5.33
C HIS A 106 17.98 3.72 4.66
N GLY A 107 17.94 3.61 3.32
CA GLY A 107 18.83 2.75 2.55
C GLY A 107 18.37 1.28 2.50
N GLY A 108 19.11 0.47 1.75
CA GLY A 108 18.87 -0.98 1.63
C GLY A 108 18.57 -1.47 0.21
N ALA A 109 17.80 -0.71 -0.57
CA ALA A 109 17.48 -1.06 -1.97
C ALA A 109 18.17 -0.18 -3.02
N THR A 110 18.68 0.98 -2.64
CA THR A 110 19.40 1.92 -3.52
C THR A 110 20.92 1.87 -3.36
N TRP A 111 21.42 1.25 -2.29
CA TRP A 111 22.85 1.07 -2.08
C TRP A 111 23.34 -0.12 -2.91
N ASN A 112 23.93 0.18 -4.07
CA ASN A 112 24.63 -0.77 -4.95
C ASN A 112 23.77 -1.89 -5.58
N SER A 113 22.46 -1.67 -5.75
CA SER A 113 21.54 -2.66 -6.31
C SER A 113 20.54 -2.04 -7.31
N GLU A 114 20.28 -2.75 -8.41
CA GLU A 114 19.25 -2.41 -9.40
C GLU A 114 17.88 -3.01 -9.06
N VAL A 115 17.81 -3.84 -8.01
CA VAL A 115 16.72 -4.79 -7.75
C VAL A 115 15.34 -4.14 -7.60
N ASN A 116 15.25 -2.90 -7.10
CA ASN A 116 13.96 -2.22 -6.88
C ASN A 116 13.74 -0.93 -7.70
N ARG A 117 14.59 -0.60 -8.69
CA ARG A 117 14.46 0.68 -9.43
C ARG A 117 13.15 0.79 -10.21
N ALA A 118 12.73 -0.30 -10.84
CA ALA A 118 11.46 -0.35 -11.56
C ALA A 118 10.28 -0.09 -10.61
N GLN A 119 10.30 -0.70 -9.42
CA GLN A 119 9.25 -0.55 -8.41
C GLN A 119 9.19 0.86 -7.82
N VAL A 120 10.34 1.51 -7.62
CA VAL A 120 10.39 2.92 -7.20
C VAL A 120 9.74 3.82 -8.25
N ARG A 121 10.09 3.63 -9.53
CA ARG A 121 9.50 4.38 -10.64
C ARG A 121 7.99 4.15 -10.75
N ASP A 122 7.57 2.88 -10.76
CA ASP A 122 6.18 2.50 -10.98
C ASP A 122 5.31 2.90 -9.78
N GLY A 123 5.81 2.73 -8.55
CA GLY A 123 5.17 3.20 -7.33
C GLY A 123 5.05 4.72 -7.25
N GLY A 124 6.08 5.45 -7.71
CA GLY A 124 6.03 6.91 -7.83
C GLY A 124 4.98 7.38 -8.84
N ALA A 125 4.91 6.76 -10.02
CA ALA A 125 3.90 7.07 -11.03
C ALA A 125 2.47 6.81 -10.52
N LEU A 126 2.27 5.67 -9.84
CA LEU A 126 0.99 5.30 -9.25
C LEU A 126 0.53 6.31 -8.18
N LEU A 127 1.44 6.67 -7.25
CA LEU A 127 1.13 7.67 -6.22
C LEU A 127 0.85 9.05 -6.83
N GLY A 128 1.57 9.42 -7.89
CA GLY A 128 1.33 10.67 -8.63
C GLY A 128 -0.06 10.79 -9.23
N CYS A 129 -0.74 9.66 -9.49
CA CYS A 129 -2.12 9.65 -9.98
C CYS A 129 -3.16 9.47 -8.88
N LEU A 130 -2.91 8.59 -7.91
CA LEU A 130 -3.88 8.28 -6.85
C LEU A 130 -3.99 9.38 -5.79
N LEU A 131 -2.88 9.98 -5.37
CA LEU A 131 -2.91 10.97 -4.29
C LEU A 131 -3.76 12.20 -4.64
N PRO A 132 -3.67 12.79 -5.85
CA PRO A 132 -4.59 13.87 -6.24
C PRO A 132 -6.06 13.46 -6.17
N ILE A 133 -6.41 12.23 -6.59
CA ILE A 133 -7.79 11.74 -6.50
C ILE A 133 -8.24 11.66 -5.04
N PHE A 134 -7.40 11.16 -4.14
CA PHE A 134 -7.75 11.06 -2.72
C PHE A 134 -7.94 12.44 -2.10
N VAL A 135 -7.05 13.38 -2.41
CA VAL A 135 -7.14 14.77 -1.91
C VAL A 135 -8.39 15.45 -2.44
N ASP A 136 -8.71 15.32 -3.73
CA ASP A 136 -9.94 15.86 -4.31
C ASP A 136 -11.17 15.33 -3.56
N LEU A 137 -11.24 14.01 -3.34
CA LEU A 137 -12.37 13.38 -2.63
C LEU A 137 -12.49 13.85 -1.18
N MET A 138 -11.37 14.06 -0.50
CA MET A 138 -11.37 14.61 0.87
C MET A 138 -11.85 16.06 0.88
N MET A 139 -11.38 16.88 -0.08
CA MET A 139 -11.75 18.29 -0.20
C MET A 139 -13.22 18.48 -0.60
N ASP A 140 -13.76 17.59 -1.45
CA ASP A 140 -15.16 17.61 -1.87
C ASP A 140 -16.12 17.13 -0.76
N ASN A 141 -15.60 16.50 0.30
CA ASN A 141 -16.38 16.00 1.44
C ASN A 141 -15.83 16.52 2.78
N PRO A 142 -15.85 17.84 3.02
CA PRO A 142 -15.22 18.46 4.18
C PRO A 142 -15.96 18.17 5.50
N ASP A 143 -17.27 17.88 5.43
CA ASP A 143 -18.11 17.57 6.61
C ASP A 143 -17.89 16.14 7.13
N HIS A 144 -17.19 15.29 6.38
CA HIS A 144 -16.81 13.97 6.87
C HIS A 144 -15.68 14.10 7.90
N GLU A 145 -15.81 13.39 9.02
CA GLU A 145 -14.73 13.28 10.01
C GLU A 145 -13.60 12.40 9.46
N TRP A 146 -12.76 12.99 8.60
CA TRP A 146 -11.52 12.35 8.18
C TRP A 146 -10.65 12.11 9.41
N PRO A 147 -10.07 10.91 9.59
CA PRO A 147 -9.18 10.65 10.70
C PRO A 147 -8.05 11.71 10.68
N MET A 148 -8.15 12.67 11.59
CA MET A 148 -7.26 13.83 11.62
C MET A 148 -5.83 13.33 11.82
N PRO A 149 -4.86 13.84 11.06
CA PRO A 149 -3.51 13.32 11.11
C PRO A 149 -2.92 13.55 12.51
N HIS A 150 -1.93 12.73 12.85
CA HIS A 150 -0.96 12.97 13.93
C HIS A 150 -0.28 14.36 13.88
N TYR A 151 -0.57 15.17 12.84
CA TYR A 151 -0.04 16.49 12.55
C TYR A 151 -1.20 17.46 12.31
N PRO A 152 -1.87 17.95 13.38
CA PRO A 152 -2.94 18.93 13.23
C PRO A 152 -2.41 20.23 12.65
N VAL A 153 -3.29 21.02 12.05
CA VAL A 153 -2.99 22.42 11.72
C VAL A 153 -2.65 23.13 13.04
N VAL A 154 -1.48 23.76 13.09
CA VAL A 154 -1.07 24.62 14.20
C VAL A 154 -1.23 26.06 13.72
N GLU A 155 -2.02 26.85 14.45
CA GLU A 155 -2.13 28.31 14.26
C GLU A 155 -0.92 29.05 14.86
#